data_AF-A0A7V9D7I5-F1
#
_entry.id   AF-A0A7V9D7I5-F1
#
_cell.length_a   1.000
_cell.length_b   1.000
_cell.length_c   1.000
_cell.angle_alpha   90.00
_cell.angle_beta   90.00
_cell.angle_gamma   90.00
#
_symmetry.space_group_name_H-M   'P 1'
#
loop_
_entity.id
_entity.type
_entity.pdbx_description
1 polymer ?
#
loop_
_entity_poly.entity_id
_entity_poly.type
_entity_poly.pdbx_seq_one_letter_code
_entity_poly.pdbx_strand_id
1 'polypeptide(L)'
;MDAFGELTCRELVELVTDYLEGALSPEERMRFEDHLLICEGCSAYVDQVRQTISLVGALQEDSIPPPVRDQLLAAFRSWKSDGSSGERELE
;
A
#
# COMPACT_ATOMS: atom_id res chain seq x y z
N MET A 1 7.51 4.57 -31.18
CA MET A 1 7.38 5.87 -30.49
C MET A 1 7.41 5.54 -29.02
N ASP A 2 8.61 5.29 -28.50
CA ASP A 2 8.86 5.31 -27.07
C ASP A 2 9.46 6.68 -26.80
N ALA A 3 8.64 7.58 -26.27
CA ALA A 3 9.14 8.81 -25.67
C ALA A 3 9.59 8.42 -24.26
N PHE A 4 10.91 8.39 -24.03
CA PHE A 4 11.59 7.94 -22.81
C PHE A 4 11.27 8.75 -21.52
N GLY A 5 10.10 9.38 -21.43
CA GLY A 5 9.67 10.19 -20.28
C GLY A 5 8.17 10.15 -19.96
N GLU A 6 7.35 9.47 -20.77
CA GLU A 6 5.90 9.40 -20.54
C GLU A 6 5.53 8.01 -20.00
N LEU A 7 4.89 7.95 -18.83
CA LEU A 7 4.47 6.67 -18.23
C LEU A 7 3.40 6.02 -19.10
N THR A 8 3.46 4.69 -19.23
CA THR A 8 2.33 3.91 -19.71
C THR A 8 1.27 3.77 -18.60
N CYS A 9 0.02 3.47 -18.98
CA CYS A 9 -1.02 3.16 -17.98
C CYS A 9 -0.63 2.01 -17.05
N ARG A 10 0.14 1.02 -17.54
CA ARG A 10 0.60 -0.11 -16.72
C ARG A 10 1.59 0.36 -15.65
N GLU A 11 2.60 1.12 -16.04
CA GLU A 11 3.60 1.63 -15.11
C GLU A 11 2.96 2.58 -14.08
N LEU A 12 1.97 3.39 -14.49
CA LEU A 12 1.20 4.21 -13.55
C LEU A 12 0.47 3.36 -12.50
N VAL A 13 -0.19 2.28 -12.95
CA VAL A 13 -0.89 1.36 -12.04
C VAL A 13 0.08 0.71 -11.05
N GLU A 14 1.30 0.37 -11.49
CA GLU A 14 2.33 -0.19 -10.62
C GLU A 14 2.83 0.82 -9.57
N LEU A 15 2.88 2.10 -9.92
CA LEU A 15 3.35 3.19 -9.04
C LEU A 15 2.26 3.81 -8.15
N VAL A 16 1.00 3.39 -8.26
CA VAL A 16 -0.13 4.06 -7.59
C VAL A 16 -0.01 4.06 -6.07
N THR A 17 0.48 2.97 -5.49
CA THR A 17 0.66 2.85 -4.03
C THR A 17 1.72 3.84 -3.56
N ASP A 18 2.89 3.84 -4.20
CA ASP A 18 3.98 4.74 -3.85
C ASP A 18 3.58 6.22 -4.04
N TYR A 19 2.76 6.53 -5.04
CA TYR A 19 2.22 7.88 -5.22
C TYR A 19 1.32 8.31 -4.05
N LEU A 20 0.42 7.41 -3.61
CA LEU A 20 -0.53 7.68 -2.53
C LEU A 20 0.14 7.72 -1.15
N GLU A 21 1.22 6.95 -0.96
CA GLU A 21 2.02 6.92 0.26
C GLU A 21 3.12 8.00 0.29
N GLY A 22 3.32 8.73 -0.81
CA GLY A 22 4.34 9.77 -0.91
C GLY A 22 5.77 9.22 -0.99
N ALA A 23 5.95 7.99 -1.47
CA ALA A 23 7.22 7.30 -1.59
C ALA A 23 7.94 7.54 -2.93
N LEU A 24 7.26 8.11 -3.93
CA LEU A 24 7.88 8.44 -5.22
C LEU A 24 8.94 9.53 -5.10
N SER A 25 10.00 9.42 -5.90
CA SER A 25 10.94 10.52 -6.11
C SER A 25 10.23 11.72 -6.78
N PRO A 26 10.77 12.95 -6.67
CA PRO A 26 10.17 14.13 -7.30
C PRO A 26 9.98 13.98 -8.83
N GLU A 27 10.92 13.32 -9.50
CA GLU A 27 10.85 13.08 -10.95
C GLU A 27 9.76 12.06 -11.32
N GLU A 28 9.64 10.97 -10.57
CA GLU A 28 8.57 9.98 -10.77
C GLU A 28 7.20 10.59 -10.50
N ARG A 29 7.08 11.38 -9.43
CA ARG A 29 5.84 12.08 -9.10
C ARG A 29 5.40 13.02 -10.22
N MET A 30 6.33 13.79 -10.78
CA MET A 30 6.04 14.68 -11.91
C MET A 30 5.50 13.90 -13.10
N ARG A 31 6.19 12.82 -13.52
CA ARG A 31 5.74 11.98 -14.63
C ARG A 31 4.38 11.31 -14.38
N PHE A 32 4.13 10.91 -13.14
CA PHE A 32 2.83 10.36 -12.70
C PHE A 32 1.72 11.40 -12.85
N GLU A 33 1.92 12.60 -12.33
CA GLU A 33 0.95 13.70 -12.41
C GLU A 33 0.72 14.15 -13.86
N ASP A 34 1.77 14.22 -14.68
CA ASP A 34 1.67 14.53 -16.11
C ASP A 34 0.78 13.50 -16.85
N HIS A 35 0.94 12.21 -16.56
CA HIS A 35 0.08 11.18 -17.15
C HIS A 35 -1.39 11.32 -16.73
N LEU A 36 -1.67 11.70 -15.48
CA LEU A 36 -3.04 11.90 -15.01
C LEU A 36 -3.75 13.05 -15.75
N LEU A 37 -3.01 14.08 -16.18
CA LEU A 37 -3.57 15.21 -16.92
C LEU A 37 -4.10 14.83 -18.31
N ILE A 38 -3.57 13.76 -18.91
CA ILE A 38 -3.87 13.37 -20.30
C ILE A 38 -4.72 12.09 -20.38
N CYS A 39 -4.74 11.28 -19.33
CA CYS A 39 -5.40 9.98 -19.33
C CYS A 39 -6.53 9.92 -18.30
N GLU A 40 -7.76 10.13 -18.78
CA GLU A 40 -8.98 10.06 -17.94
C GLU A 40 -9.13 8.69 -17.25
N GLY A 41 -8.73 7.60 -17.92
CA GLY A 41 -8.81 6.24 -17.37
C GLY A 41 -7.90 6.04 -16.15
N CYS A 42 -6.69 6.59 -16.19
CA CYS A 42 -5.77 6.52 -15.05
C CYS A 42 -6.21 7.45 -13.91
N SER A 43 -6.76 8.62 -14.22
CA SER A 43 -7.36 9.51 -13.21
C SER A 43 -8.52 8.82 -12.48
N ALA A 44 -9.44 8.19 -13.23
CA ALA A 44 -10.53 7.40 -12.64
C ALA A 44 -10.01 6.22 -11.80
N TYR A 45 -8.95 5.55 -12.25
CA TYR A 45 -8.32 4.45 -11.51
C TYR A 45 -7.75 4.93 -10.16
N VAL A 46 -7.01 6.04 -10.13
CA VAL A 46 -6.46 6.60 -8.89
C VAL A 46 -7.58 6.96 -7.90
N ASP A 47 -8.67 7.53 -8.39
CA ASP A 47 -9.82 7.85 -7.55
C ASP A 47 -10.52 6.60 -6.99
N GLN A 48 -10.59 5.51 -7.78
CA GLN A 48 -11.08 4.22 -7.29
C GLN A 48 -10.20 3.65 -6.17
N VAL A 49 -8.87 3.74 -6.31
CA VAL A 49 -7.93 3.28 -5.27
C VAL A 49 -8.12 4.11 -3.99
N ARG A 50 -8.23 5.45 -4.09
CA ARG A 50 -8.53 6.33 -2.95
C ARG A 50 -9.84 5.95 -2.27
N GLN A 51 -10.89 5.66 -3.04
CA GLN A 51 -12.18 5.22 -2.48
C GLN A 51 -12.05 3.87 -1.76
N THR A 52 -11.29 2.92 -2.33
CA THR A 52 -11.02 1.62 -1.70
C THR A 52 -10.31 1.81 -0.35
N ILE A 53 -9.27 2.65 -0.31
CA ILE A 53 -8.56 3.00 0.92
C ILE A 53 -9.52 3.61 1.95
N SER A 54 -10.37 4.56 1.54
CA SER A 54 -11.34 5.18 2.44
C SER A 54 -12.35 4.19 3.00
N LEU A 55 -12.86 3.26 2.17
CA LEU A 55 -13.86 2.28 2.58
C LEU A 55 -13.27 1.25 3.55
N VAL A 56 -12.08 0.72 3.25
CA VAL A 56 -11.41 -0.26 4.11
C VAL A 56 -10.86 0.41 5.37
N GLY A 57 -10.35 1.64 5.27
CA GLY A 57 -9.86 2.43 6.40
C GLY A 57 -10.94 2.90 7.37
N ALA A 58 -12.22 2.89 6.97
CA ALA A 58 -13.34 3.22 7.86
C ALA A 58 -13.67 2.10 8.87
N LEU A 59 -13.12 0.89 8.67
CA LEU A 59 -13.30 -0.23 9.58
C LEU A 59 -12.70 0.11 10.96
N GLN A 60 -13.53 0.08 12.00
CA GLN A 60 -13.13 0.35 13.38
C GLN A 60 -12.63 -0.92 14.08
N GLU A 61 -11.87 -0.78 15.19
CA GLU A 61 -11.46 -1.92 16.04
C GLU A 61 -12.65 -2.77 16.49
N ASP A 62 -13.79 -2.12 16.78
CA ASP A 62 -15.04 -2.78 17.18
C ASP A 62 -15.66 -3.66 16.07
N SER A 63 -15.16 -3.53 14.83
CA SER A 63 -15.54 -4.41 13.72
C SER A 63 -14.91 -5.81 13.86
N ILE A 64 -13.93 -5.97 14.74
CA ILE A 64 -13.30 -7.26 15.04
C ILE A 64 -14.03 -7.88 16.24
N PRO A 65 -14.66 -9.06 16.09
CA PRO A 65 -15.27 -9.74 17.22
C PRO A 65 -14.25 -9.96 18.35
N PRO A 66 -14.57 -9.65 19.62
CA PRO A 66 -13.65 -9.83 20.74
C PRO A 66 -12.92 -11.18 20.78
N PRO A 67 -13.56 -12.35 20.55
CA PRO A 67 -12.85 -13.62 20.58
C PRO A 67 -11.79 -13.75 19.47
N VAL A 68 -11.97 -13.09 18.33
CA VAL A 68 -10.99 -13.09 17.23
C VAL A 68 -9.81 -12.19 17.60
N ARG A 69 -10.08 -11.00 18.13
CA ARG A 69 -9.05 -10.07 18.62
C ARG A 69 -8.17 -10.71 19.68
N ASP A 70 -8.76 -11.38 20.66
CA ASP A 70 -8.02 -12.03 21.75
C ASP A 70 -7.15 -13.18 21.27
N GLN A 71 -7.63 -13.97 20.30
CA GLN A 71 -6.86 -15.02 19.63
C GLN A 71 -5.66 -14.46 18.86
N LEU A 72 -5.86 -13.40 18.07
CA LEU A 72 -4.79 -12.74 17.34
C LEU A 72 -3.71 -12.19 18.30
N LEU A 73 -4.13 -11.50 19.36
CA LEU A 73 -3.20 -10.96 20.37
C LEU A 73 -2.45 -12.07 21.11
N ALA A 74 -3.09 -13.21 21.40
CA ALA A 74 -2.43 -14.36 21.99
C ALA A 74 -1.34 -14.93 21.07
N ALA A 75 -1.65 -15.08 19.77
CA ALA A 75 -0.70 -15.57 18.76
C ALA A 75 0.51 -14.63 18.60
N PHE A 76 0.29 -13.31 18.55
CA PHE A 76 1.40 -12.35 18.47
C PHE A 76 2.28 -12.34 19.73
N ARG A 77 1.69 -12.54 20.92
CA ARG A 77 2.44 -12.65 22.18
C ARG A 77 3.28 -13.92 22.24
N SER A 78 2.73 -15.07 21.83
CA SER A 78 3.47 -16.35 21.83
C SER A 78 4.61 -16.33 20.81
N TRP A 79 4.39 -15.71 19.65
CA TRP A 79 5.45 -15.55 18.64
C TRP A 79 6.67 -14.80 19.18
N LYS A 80 6.45 -13.75 20.00
CA LYS A 80 7.55 -13.00 20.62
C LYS A 80 8.25 -13.77 21.74
N SER A 81 7.55 -14.63 22.49
CA SER A 81 8.17 -15.49 23.50
C SER A 81 8.99 -16.62 22.88
N ASP A 82 8.55 -17.15 21.74
CA ASP A 82 9.26 -18.20 21.01
C ASP A 82 10.46 -17.61 20.23
N GLY A 83 10.31 -16.40 19.70
CA GLY A 83 11.38 -15.65 19.02
C GLY A 83 12.49 -15.13 19.95
N SER A 84 12.22 -14.91 21.24
CA SER A 84 13.26 -14.59 22.24
C SER A 84 14.23 -15.76 22.52
N SER A 85 13.97 -16.94 21.95
CA SER A 85 14.82 -18.12 22.05
C SER A 85 15.64 -18.39 20.78
N GLY A 86 15.44 -17.62 19.70
CA GLY A 86 15.96 -17.91 18.36
C GLY A 86 17.19 -17.12 17.88
N GLU A 87 17.72 -16.15 18.65
CA GLU A 87 18.89 -15.34 18.25
C GLU A 87 20.22 -15.77 18.93
N ARG A 88 20.35 -17.03 19.36
CA ARG A 88 21.60 -17.56 19.94
C ARG A 88 22.14 -18.82 19.24
N GLU A 89 22.15 -18.84 17.92
CA GLU A 89 23.10 -19.70 17.18
C GLU A 89 23.24 -19.14 15.78
N LEU A 90 24.45 -18.67 15.44
CA LEU A 90 25.11 -18.73 14.14
C LEU A 90 26.45 -17.96 14.26
N GLU A 91 27.52 -18.75 14.45
CA GLU A 91 28.92 -18.38 14.18
C GLU A 91 29.16 -18.01 12.71
#